data_AF-A0A2D9LYY4-F1
#
_entry.id   AF-A0A2D9LYY4-F1
#
_cell.length_a   1.000
_cell.length_b   1.000
_cell.length_c   1.000
_cell.angle_alpha   90.00
_cell.angle_beta   90.00
_cell.angle_gamma   90.00
#
_symmetry.space_group_name_H-M   'P 1'
#
loop_
_entity.id
_entity.type
_entity.pdbx_description
1 polymer ?
#
loop_
_entity_poly.entity_id
_entity_poly.type
_entity_poly.pdbx_seq_one_letter_code
_entity_poly.pdbx_strand_id
1 'polypeptide(L)'
;WSYDKVLPYFIKSEHDLDIQGDFHGTEGPMPIRRRKSTPWSDIQKAFHEACLQSGFNTTEDTNGSDPSGIGIPPTNNLDGIRMSVALTHLDPMRHFLNLTIRGNVFARKVLIKDSQAVGVEVQSGGEVFNIEANRVVLSAGAIKSPHLLMLSGIGVQDQLQQFGIPLVHDLPGVGQNLWNHLSAQITFKVKQGVSLTGDRDAAHFILHYTSQGSRIVNDMLLRTSPVVEERQERAPGVRTKYLTDEVAPEQAARISCTLGLPDGPGYVRLASADPEMQPSFNYCYLQHPNDIRRVREGLRFAAKLLESEAYKGVVDNRIQPTDDILADDDALDLWIRQTVGTARHVSGTCKMGADSDPLAVVDQYCRVKGIRGLWVVDASVMPRIPRSGGTHATVVMIAERVVDWIAAS
;
A
#
# COMPACT_ATOMS: atom_id res chain seq x y z
N TRP A 1 16.76 5.68 10.46
CA TRP A 1 15.48 5.06 10.08
C TRP A 1 14.85 4.19 11.18
N SER A 2 15.33 4.21 12.43
CA SER A 2 14.54 3.72 13.57
C SER A 2 13.30 4.58 13.79
N TYR A 3 12.29 4.07 14.49
CA TYR A 3 11.03 4.79 14.76
C TYR A 3 11.28 6.18 15.36
N ASP A 4 12.07 6.29 16.43
CA ASP A 4 12.41 7.57 17.08
C ASP A 4 13.07 8.58 16.12
N LYS A 5 13.81 8.07 15.12
CA LYS A 5 14.48 8.90 14.10
C LYS A 5 13.58 9.28 12.93
N VAL A 6 12.40 8.69 12.79
CA VAL A 6 11.43 9.02 11.73
C VAL A 6 10.18 9.70 12.27
N LEU A 7 9.85 9.50 13.55
CA LEU A 7 8.69 10.09 14.20
C LEU A 7 8.59 11.61 14.01
N PRO A 8 9.66 12.42 14.16
CA PRO A 8 9.56 13.87 13.92
C PRO A 8 9.10 14.23 12.50
N TYR A 9 9.40 13.40 11.50
CA TYR A 9 9.00 13.63 10.12
C TYR A 9 7.57 13.18 9.83
N PHE A 10 7.06 12.16 10.54
CA PHE A 10 5.63 11.86 10.56
C PHE A 10 4.85 13.05 11.14
N ILE A 11 5.24 13.52 12.32
CA ILE A 11 4.64 14.67 13.01
C ILE A 11 4.70 15.92 12.12
N LYS A 12 5.87 16.24 11.52
CA LYS A 12 6.03 17.39 10.63
C LYS A 12 5.04 17.38 9.46
N SER A 13 4.76 16.20 8.89
CA SER A 13 3.89 16.08 7.72
C SER A 13 2.40 16.15 8.05
N GLU A 14 2.02 15.82 9.28
CA GLU A 14 0.65 15.55 9.69
C GLU A 14 -0.04 16.76 10.34
N HIS A 15 -1.34 16.87 10.08
CA HIS A 15 -2.27 17.71 10.83
C HIS A 15 -3.48 16.86 11.21
N ASP A 16 -3.39 16.20 12.36
CA ASP A 16 -4.47 15.41 12.93
C ASP A 16 -5.51 16.33 13.59
N LEU A 17 -6.74 16.24 13.10
CA LEU A 17 -7.87 17.04 13.59
C LEU A 17 -8.58 16.41 14.79
N ASP A 18 -8.24 15.17 15.13
CA ASP A 18 -8.96 14.34 16.09
C ASP A 18 -8.15 13.96 17.33
N ILE A 19 -6.84 13.82 17.21
CA ILE A 19 -5.95 13.39 18.30
C ILE A 19 -4.77 14.36 18.41
N GLN A 20 -4.40 14.68 19.64
CA GLN A 20 -3.22 15.46 19.98
C GLN A 20 -2.30 14.63 20.88
N GLY A 21 -0.99 14.88 20.82
CA GLY A 21 0.00 14.24 21.69
C GLY A 21 1.33 14.01 20.99
N ASP A 22 2.22 13.29 21.68
CA ASP A 22 3.63 13.15 21.27
C ASP A 22 3.84 12.37 19.95
N PHE A 23 2.81 11.70 19.44
CA PHE A 23 2.86 10.90 18.21
C PHE A 23 2.21 11.58 17.00
N HIS A 24 1.58 12.75 17.19
CA HIS A 24 0.76 13.39 16.16
C HIS A 24 1.17 14.83 15.86
N GLY A 25 1.12 15.18 14.58
CA GLY A 25 1.29 16.55 14.11
C GLY A 25 -0.04 17.31 14.10
N THR A 26 -0.01 18.60 14.42
CA THR A 26 -1.20 19.47 14.41
C THR A 26 -1.08 20.64 13.43
N GLU A 27 0.04 20.75 12.71
CA GLU A 27 0.37 21.92 11.89
C GLU A 27 0.88 21.55 10.49
N GLY A 28 1.08 20.26 10.22
CA GLY A 28 1.61 19.78 8.95
C GLY A 28 0.67 20.01 7.77
N PRO A 29 1.19 19.89 6.54
CA PRO A 29 0.40 20.11 5.32
C PRO A 29 -0.67 19.04 5.07
N MET A 30 -0.54 17.84 5.64
CA MET A 30 -1.46 16.73 5.39
C MET A 30 -2.53 16.64 6.50
N PRO A 31 -3.75 17.16 6.27
CA PRO A 31 -4.79 16.99 7.25
C PRO A 31 -5.32 15.55 7.24
N ILE A 32 -5.56 15.03 8.43
CA ILE A 32 -6.21 13.73 8.63
C ILE A 32 -7.33 13.86 9.65
N ARG A 33 -8.35 13.01 9.49
CA ARG A 33 -9.43 12.85 10.45
C ARG A 33 -9.96 11.42 10.49
N ARG A 34 -10.45 11.02 11.65
CA ARG A 34 -11.21 9.80 11.90
C ARG A 34 -12.68 10.11 11.66
N ARG A 35 -13.33 9.24 10.89
CA ARG A 35 -14.75 9.35 10.54
C ARG A 35 -15.59 8.87 11.71
N LYS A 36 -16.06 9.77 12.56
CA LYS A 36 -16.81 9.43 13.80
C LYS A 36 -18.33 9.70 13.68
N SER A 37 -18.85 10.02 12.49
CA SER A 37 -20.27 10.38 12.35
C SER A 37 -21.18 9.21 12.70
N THR A 38 -22.36 9.56 13.23
CA THR A 38 -23.45 8.63 13.56
C THR A 38 -24.72 9.06 12.84
N PRO A 39 -25.64 8.14 12.51
CA PRO A 39 -25.63 6.72 12.86
C PRO A 39 -24.65 5.90 12.00
N TRP A 40 -23.99 4.90 12.61
CA TRP A 40 -23.20 3.92 11.87
C TRP A 40 -24.10 3.04 10.99
N SER A 41 -23.57 2.53 9.88
CA SER A 41 -24.29 1.50 9.12
C SER A 41 -24.36 0.20 9.93
N ASP A 42 -25.36 -0.62 9.64
CA ASP A 42 -25.66 -1.80 10.46
C ASP A 42 -24.54 -2.84 10.37
N ILE A 43 -23.85 -2.95 9.23
CA ILE A 43 -22.68 -3.81 9.10
C ILE A 43 -21.49 -3.34 9.96
N GLN A 44 -21.32 -2.03 10.16
CA GLN A 44 -20.25 -1.47 10.98
C GLN A 44 -20.55 -1.65 12.47
N LYS A 45 -21.82 -1.44 12.88
CA LYS A 45 -22.28 -1.73 14.24
C LYS A 45 -22.07 -3.20 14.60
N ALA A 46 -22.53 -4.11 13.74
CA ALA A 46 -22.41 -5.55 13.97
C ALA A 46 -20.94 -5.99 14.01
N PHE A 47 -20.09 -5.49 13.11
CA PHE A 47 -18.67 -5.78 13.13
C PHE A 47 -18.00 -5.32 14.43
N HIS A 48 -18.30 -4.08 14.86
CA HIS A 48 -17.78 -3.52 16.10
C HIS A 48 -18.15 -4.39 17.31
N GLU A 49 -19.44 -4.65 17.48
CA GLU A 49 -19.97 -5.44 18.59
C GLU A 49 -19.46 -6.88 18.57
N ALA A 50 -19.39 -7.52 17.40
CA ALA A 50 -18.86 -8.88 17.27
C ALA A 50 -17.38 -8.99 17.70
N CYS A 51 -16.58 -7.96 17.42
CA CYS A 51 -15.19 -7.91 17.87
C CYS A 51 -15.09 -7.79 19.40
N LEU A 52 -15.92 -6.95 20.02
CA LEU A 52 -15.97 -6.83 21.49
C LEU A 52 -16.42 -8.14 22.15
N GLN A 53 -17.46 -8.78 21.61
CA GLN A 53 -17.94 -10.09 22.07
C GLN A 53 -16.88 -11.20 21.93
N SER A 54 -15.95 -11.03 20.99
CA SER A 54 -14.81 -11.93 20.80
C SER A 54 -13.62 -11.62 21.73
N GLY A 55 -13.76 -10.64 22.63
CA GLY A 55 -12.75 -10.30 23.64
C GLY A 55 -11.72 -9.27 23.21
N PHE A 56 -11.91 -8.59 22.08
CA PHE A 56 -11.03 -7.48 21.66
C PHE A 56 -11.44 -6.18 22.33
N ASN A 57 -10.45 -5.36 22.68
CA ASN A 57 -10.67 -4.00 23.19
C ASN A 57 -10.87 -3.01 22.04
N THR A 58 -11.40 -1.83 22.36
CA THR A 58 -11.37 -0.68 21.44
C THR A 58 -10.00 0.00 21.48
N THR A 59 -9.59 0.58 20.36
CA THR A 59 -8.46 1.52 20.28
C THR A 59 -8.95 2.85 19.72
N GLU A 60 -8.58 3.94 20.38
CA GLU A 60 -8.87 5.29 19.89
C GLU A 60 -7.95 5.70 18.74
N ASP A 61 -6.75 5.11 18.69
CA ASP A 61 -5.71 5.49 17.76
C ASP A 61 -5.01 4.29 17.10
N THR A 62 -5.43 3.99 15.87
CA THR A 62 -4.82 2.94 15.06
C THR A 62 -3.43 3.30 14.51
N ASN A 63 -2.98 4.56 14.67
CA ASN A 63 -1.63 5.01 14.32
C ASN A 63 -0.73 5.18 15.56
N GLY A 64 -1.26 4.93 16.75
CA GLY A 64 -0.59 5.16 18.01
C GLY A 64 0.46 4.09 18.33
N SER A 65 1.04 4.21 19.52
CA SER A 65 2.06 3.27 20.01
C SER A 65 1.55 1.82 20.12
N ASP A 66 0.25 1.62 20.38
CA ASP A 66 -0.41 0.32 20.35
C ASP A 66 -1.73 0.37 19.58
N PRO A 67 -1.77 -0.08 18.31
CA PRO A 67 -2.99 -0.10 17.53
C PRO A 67 -3.86 -1.34 17.78
N SER A 68 -3.55 -2.19 18.77
CA SER A 68 -4.28 -3.44 19.02
C SER A 68 -5.76 -3.19 19.32
N GLY A 69 -6.64 -4.02 18.76
CA GLY A 69 -8.08 -3.93 18.97
C GLY A 69 -8.82 -3.23 17.83
N ILE A 70 -10.08 -2.88 18.10
CA ILE A 70 -10.98 -2.30 17.10
C ILE A 70 -11.00 -0.77 17.20
N GLY A 71 -10.72 -0.11 16.08
CA GLY A 71 -10.66 1.35 16.01
C GLY A 71 -11.06 1.88 14.63
N ILE A 72 -11.11 3.20 14.52
CA ILE A 72 -11.39 3.89 13.26
C ILE A 72 -10.08 4.42 12.71
N PRO A 73 -9.62 3.98 11.53
CA PRO A 73 -8.39 4.48 10.96
C PRO A 73 -8.57 5.92 10.48
N PRO A 74 -7.54 6.77 10.63
CA PRO A 74 -7.60 8.12 10.10
C PRO A 74 -7.60 8.11 8.57
N THR A 75 -8.21 9.12 8.00
CA THR A 75 -8.29 9.34 6.56
C THR A 75 -7.88 10.76 6.23
N ASN A 76 -7.14 10.94 5.13
CA ASN A 76 -6.87 12.26 4.54
C ASN A 76 -8.02 12.70 3.64
N ASN A 77 -9.25 12.62 4.17
CA ASN A 77 -10.45 13.04 3.49
C ASN A 77 -11.20 14.04 4.40
N LEU A 78 -11.24 15.30 3.98
CA LEU A 78 -11.95 16.35 4.69
C LEU A 78 -13.25 16.65 3.95
N ASP A 79 -14.38 16.48 4.64
CA ASP A 79 -15.72 16.81 4.14
C ASP A 79 -16.02 16.18 2.77
N GLY A 80 -15.62 14.92 2.61
CA GLY A 80 -15.75 14.16 1.35
C GLY A 80 -14.64 14.41 0.32
N ILE A 81 -13.77 15.40 0.52
CA ILE A 81 -12.68 15.76 -0.41
C ILE A 81 -11.39 15.04 -0.03
N ARG A 82 -10.79 14.32 -0.98
CA ARG A 82 -9.47 13.71 -0.79
C ARG A 82 -8.38 14.77 -0.78
N MET A 83 -7.58 14.78 0.28
CA MET A 83 -6.41 15.65 0.43
C MET A 83 -5.16 14.91 -0.04
N SER A 84 -4.76 15.14 -1.30
CA SER A 84 -3.57 14.50 -1.89
C SER A 84 -2.31 15.31 -1.65
N VAL A 85 -1.12 14.70 -1.79
CA VAL A 85 0.16 15.43 -1.80
C VAL A 85 0.24 16.50 -2.89
N ALA A 86 -0.47 16.32 -4.01
CA ALA A 86 -0.57 17.34 -5.04
C ALA A 86 -1.30 18.59 -4.55
N LEU A 87 -2.36 18.44 -3.73
CA LEU A 87 -3.10 19.56 -3.15
C LEU A 87 -2.41 20.17 -1.93
N THR A 88 -1.76 19.35 -1.12
CA THR A 88 -1.24 19.75 0.19
C THR A 88 0.21 20.23 0.16
N HIS A 89 1.01 19.73 -0.79
CA HIS A 89 2.43 20.08 -0.90
C HIS A 89 2.76 20.80 -2.20
N LEU A 90 2.21 20.34 -3.33
CA LEU A 90 2.58 20.90 -4.64
C LEU A 90 1.80 22.17 -4.99
N ASP A 91 0.47 22.16 -4.84
CA ASP A 91 -0.41 23.27 -5.21
C ASP A 91 -0.04 24.60 -4.53
N PRO A 92 0.23 24.62 -3.21
CA PRO A 92 0.65 25.84 -2.53
C PRO A 92 1.97 26.41 -3.08
N MET A 93 2.81 25.57 -3.68
CA MET A 93 4.14 25.94 -4.17
C MET A 93 4.18 26.28 -5.66
N ARG A 94 3.07 26.12 -6.40
CA ARG A 94 3.03 26.33 -7.86
C ARG A 94 3.40 27.73 -8.32
N HIS A 95 3.24 28.73 -7.46
CA HIS A 95 3.51 30.12 -7.77
C HIS A 95 5.00 30.47 -7.73
N PHE A 96 5.85 29.60 -7.18
CA PHE A 96 7.29 29.84 -7.13
C PHE A 96 7.95 29.69 -8.51
N LEU A 97 8.70 30.71 -8.93
CA LEU A 97 9.33 30.77 -10.26
C LEU A 97 10.42 29.72 -10.48
N ASN A 98 10.97 29.14 -9.41
CA ASN A 98 11.97 28.08 -9.46
C ASN A 98 11.36 26.66 -9.51
N LEU A 99 10.03 26.52 -9.57
CA LEU A 99 9.35 25.25 -9.71
C LEU A 99 8.67 25.15 -11.08
N THR A 100 9.02 24.12 -11.84
CA THR A 100 8.37 23.80 -13.11
C THR A 100 7.71 22.43 -13.03
N ILE A 101 6.39 22.38 -13.23
CA ILE A 101 5.60 21.14 -13.29
C ILE A 101 5.19 20.91 -14.74
N ARG A 102 5.47 19.72 -15.26
CA ARG A 102 5.10 19.31 -16.62
C ARG A 102 4.27 18.04 -16.57
N GLY A 103 2.98 18.16 -16.91
CA GLY A 103 2.12 17.00 -17.17
C GLY A 103 2.37 16.47 -18.59
N ASN A 104 1.94 15.22 -18.85
CA ASN A 104 2.07 14.57 -20.15
C ASN A 104 3.52 14.46 -20.69
N VAL A 105 4.50 14.43 -19.78
CA VAL A 105 5.90 14.17 -20.09
C VAL A 105 6.27 12.80 -19.52
N PHE A 106 6.48 11.83 -20.40
CA PHE A 106 6.79 10.45 -20.04
C PHE A 106 8.30 10.25 -19.92
N ALA A 107 8.79 9.93 -18.73
CA ALA A 107 10.21 9.60 -18.54
C ALA A 107 10.52 8.21 -19.10
N ARG A 108 11.55 8.13 -19.96
CA ARG A 108 11.95 6.90 -20.66
C ARG A 108 13.12 6.21 -19.97
N LYS A 109 14.15 6.98 -19.61
CA LYS A 109 15.33 6.52 -18.85
C LYS A 109 16.09 7.70 -18.24
N VAL A 110 16.94 7.42 -17.27
CA VAL A 110 17.95 8.33 -16.75
C VAL A 110 19.17 8.31 -17.67
N LEU A 111 19.72 9.49 -17.95
CA LEU A 111 20.95 9.63 -18.73
C LEU A 111 22.14 9.55 -17.78
N ILE A 112 23.04 8.59 -18.01
CA ILE A 112 24.23 8.36 -17.18
C ILE A 112 25.50 8.57 -18.00
N LYS A 113 26.46 9.29 -17.43
CA LYS A 113 27.82 9.45 -17.95
C LYS A 113 28.82 9.27 -16.83
N ASP A 114 29.83 8.41 -17.00
CA ASP A 114 30.91 8.19 -16.03
C ASP A 114 30.42 7.89 -14.60
N SER A 115 29.37 7.05 -14.49
CA SER A 115 28.68 6.73 -13.23
C SER A 115 28.04 7.93 -12.53
N GLN A 116 27.56 8.91 -13.30
CA GLN A 116 26.84 10.08 -12.81
C GLN A 116 25.59 10.33 -13.65
N ALA A 117 24.46 10.57 -12.99
CA ALA A 117 23.26 11.04 -13.66
C ALA A 117 23.44 12.48 -14.15
N VAL A 118 23.09 12.72 -15.41
CA VAL A 118 23.25 14.02 -16.09
C VAL A 118 21.93 14.55 -16.66
N GLY A 119 20.83 13.82 -16.47
CA GLY A 119 19.52 14.19 -16.97
C GLY A 119 18.58 13.01 -17.14
N VAL A 120 17.49 13.25 -17.85
CA VAL A 120 16.48 12.24 -18.20
C VAL A 120 16.10 12.36 -19.68
N GLU A 121 15.96 11.22 -20.36
CA GLU A 121 15.30 11.16 -21.67
C GLU A 121 13.79 11.10 -21.43
N VAL A 122 13.05 11.98 -22.08
CA VAL A 122 11.60 12.08 -21.93
C VAL A 122 10.90 12.10 -23.28
N GLN A 123 9.61 11.85 -23.26
CA GLN A 123 8.74 11.95 -24.43
C GLN A 123 7.51 12.78 -24.12
N SER A 124 7.16 13.68 -25.03
CA SER A 124 5.97 14.52 -24.95
C SER A 124 5.52 14.90 -26.35
N GLY A 125 4.21 14.83 -26.62
CA GLY A 125 3.66 15.20 -27.92
C GLY A 125 4.19 14.37 -29.10
N GLY A 126 4.68 13.15 -28.84
CA GLY A 126 5.28 12.27 -29.87
C GLY A 126 6.77 12.51 -30.12
N GLU A 127 7.37 13.52 -29.48
CA GLU A 127 8.81 13.82 -29.61
C GLU A 127 9.58 13.28 -28.41
N VAL A 128 10.79 12.79 -28.67
CA VAL A 128 11.75 12.34 -27.63
C VAL A 128 12.87 13.36 -27.53
N PHE A 129 13.14 13.84 -26.31
CA PHE A 129 14.18 14.83 -26.05
C PHE A 129 14.77 14.65 -24.64
N ASN A 130 15.89 15.31 -24.38
CA ASN A 130 16.60 15.23 -23.11
C ASN A 130 16.34 16.47 -22.25
N ILE A 131 16.17 16.25 -20.95
CA ILE A 131 16.22 17.31 -19.94
C ILE A 131 17.48 17.09 -19.11
N GLU A 132 18.41 18.05 -19.20
CA GLU A 132 19.65 18.02 -18.44
C GLU A 132 19.40 18.37 -16.97
N ALA A 133 20.11 17.68 -16.07
CA ALA A 133 20.00 17.92 -14.64
C ALA A 133 21.29 17.52 -13.92
N ASN A 134 21.66 18.30 -12.90
CA ASN A 134 22.78 17.96 -12.01
C ASN A 134 22.40 16.89 -10.97
N ARG A 135 21.09 16.75 -10.71
CA ARG A 135 20.51 15.81 -9.74
C ARG A 135 19.22 15.25 -10.29
N VAL A 136 19.03 13.95 -10.20
CA VAL A 136 17.81 13.25 -10.61
C VAL A 136 17.24 12.51 -9.41
N VAL A 137 15.95 12.70 -9.13
CA VAL A 137 15.22 12.01 -8.06
C VAL A 137 14.10 11.20 -8.70
N LEU A 138 14.16 9.88 -8.58
CA LEU A 138 13.08 9.00 -9.03
C LEU A 138 12.03 8.88 -7.93
N SER A 139 10.81 9.30 -8.25
CA SER A 139 9.61 9.14 -7.40
C SER A 139 8.47 8.50 -8.18
N ALA A 140 8.80 7.53 -9.05
CA ALA A 140 7.85 6.86 -9.93
C ALA A 140 7.11 5.67 -9.25
N GLY A 141 7.43 5.38 -7.99
CA GLY A 141 6.82 4.33 -7.19
C GLY A 141 7.46 2.95 -7.37
N ALA A 142 7.05 2.01 -6.54
CA ALA A 142 7.65 0.68 -6.40
C ALA A 142 7.49 -0.28 -7.59
N ILE A 143 6.93 0.18 -8.71
CA ILE A 143 6.93 -0.59 -9.96
C ILE A 143 7.76 0.13 -11.03
N LYS A 144 7.62 1.46 -11.14
CA LYS A 144 8.23 2.23 -12.23
C LYS A 144 9.61 2.78 -11.90
N SER A 145 9.94 3.04 -10.64
CA SER A 145 11.32 3.42 -10.26
C SER A 145 12.35 2.32 -10.57
N PRO A 146 12.16 1.03 -10.17
CA PRO A 146 13.09 -0.02 -10.58
C PRO A 146 13.07 -0.24 -12.10
N HIS A 147 11.91 -0.06 -12.76
CA HIS A 147 11.80 -0.17 -14.21
C HIS A 147 12.66 0.89 -14.92
N LEU A 148 12.59 2.14 -14.49
CA LEU A 148 13.41 3.23 -15.02
C LEU A 148 14.91 2.98 -14.78
N LEU A 149 15.30 2.48 -13.59
CA LEU A 149 16.69 2.08 -13.35
C LEU A 149 17.14 1.01 -14.35
N MET A 150 16.36 -0.05 -14.54
CA MET A 150 16.69 -1.13 -15.49
C MET A 150 16.79 -0.60 -16.93
N LEU A 151 15.84 0.23 -17.38
CA LEU A 151 15.88 0.88 -18.70
C LEU A 151 17.08 1.84 -18.87
N SER A 152 17.66 2.30 -17.76
CA SER A 152 18.86 3.14 -17.73
C SER A 152 20.16 2.32 -17.66
N GLY A 153 20.08 0.99 -17.77
CA GLY A 153 21.23 0.09 -17.66
C GLY A 153 21.69 -0.20 -16.23
N ILE A 154 20.85 0.06 -15.22
CA ILE A 154 21.14 -0.18 -13.80
C ILE A 154 20.23 -1.29 -13.28
N GLY A 155 20.79 -2.47 -13.00
CA GLY A 155 20.02 -3.61 -12.53
C GLY A 155 20.76 -4.93 -12.75
N VAL A 156 20.01 -6.04 -12.77
CA VAL A 156 20.58 -7.39 -12.97
C VAL A 156 21.15 -7.53 -14.39
N GLN A 157 22.48 -7.71 -14.51
CA GLN A 157 23.17 -7.81 -15.80
C GLN A 157 22.50 -8.75 -16.81
N ASP A 158 22.22 -10.01 -16.43
CA ASP A 158 21.64 -11.01 -17.35
C ASP A 158 20.30 -10.55 -17.96
N GLN A 159 19.50 -9.86 -17.15
CA GLN A 159 18.20 -9.35 -17.57
C GLN A 159 18.36 -8.16 -18.54
N LEU A 160 19.31 -7.26 -18.27
CA LEU A 160 19.60 -6.15 -19.17
C LEU A 160 20.10 -6.66 -20.52
N GLN A 161 21.01 -7.65 -20.51
CA GLN A 161 21.52 -8.30 -21.71
C GLN A 161 20.41 -8.98 -22.52
N GLN A 162 19.47 -9.66 -21.85
CA GLN A 162 18.32 -10.30 -22.51
C GLN A 162 17.51 -9.33 -23.39
N PHE A 163 17.38 -8.08 -22.96
CA PHE A 163 16.64 -7.03 -23.68
C PHE A 163 17.54 -6.09 -24.50
N GLY A 164 18.85 -6.38 -24.62
CA GLY A 164 19.79 -5.56 -25.38
C GLY A 164 20.06 -4.19 -24.77
N ILE A 165 19.85 -4.02 -23.46
CA ILE A 165 20.13 -2.78 -22.75
C ILE A 165 21.61 -2.78 -22.30
N PRO A 166 22.41 -1.77 -22.67
CA PRO A 166 23.80 -1.70 -22.23
C PRO A 166 23.90 -1.62 -20.71
N LEU A 167 24.78 -2.43 -20.12
CA LEU A 167 25.06 -2.39 -18.69
C LEU A 167 25.82 -1.12 -18.33
N VAL A 168 25.25 -0.34 -17.41
CA VAL A 168 25.89 0.83 -16.78
C VAL A 168 26.42 0.45 -15.40
N HIS A 169 25.59 -0.22 -14.60
CA HIS A 169 25.98 -0.69 -13.27
C HIS A 169 25.19 -1.95 -12.90
N ASP A 170 25.89 -3.03 -12.59
CA ASP A 170 25.25 -4.26 -12.10
C ASP A 170 24.80 -4.05 -10.65
N LEU A 171 23.49 -4.03 -10.45
CA LEU A 171 22.85 -3.76 -9.17
C LEU A 171 21.71 -4.77 -8.96
N PRO A 172 22.01 -5.99 -8.51
CA PRO A 172 21.10 -7.13 -8.59
C PRO A 172 19.85 -6.99 -7.71
N GLY A 173 19.85 -6.06 -6.75
CA GLY A 173 18.69 -5.72 -5.93
C GLY A 173 17.57 -4.98 -6.68
N VAL A 174 17.85 -4.36 -7.83
CA VAL A 174 16.84 -3.58 -8.58
C VAL A 174 15.70 -4.49 -9.04
N GLY A 175 14.48 -4.15 -8.62
CA GLY A 175 13.28 -4.92 -8.92
C GLY A 175 13.05 -6.12 -8.01
N GLN A 176 13.98 -6.49 -7.13
CA GLN A 176 13.76 -7.55 -6.13
C GLN A 176 12.98 -7.02 -4.92
N ASN A 177 12.62 -7.86 -3.95
CA ASN A 177 12.04 -7.40 -2.67
C ASN A 177 10.71 -6.63 -2.84
N LEU A 178 9.88 -7.02 -3.81
CA LEU A 178 8.55 -6.43 -4.02
C LEU A 178 7.61 -6.85 -2.89
N TRP A 179 7.20 -5.90 -2.06
CA TRP A 179 6.23 -6.12 -1.00
C TRP A 179 4.88 -5.53 -1.33
N ASN A 180 3.84 -6.17 -0.79
CA ASN A 180 2.48 -5.67 -0.81
C ASN A 180 1.66 -6.41 0.25
N HIS A 181 0.61 -5.76 0.79
CA HIS A 181 -0.36 -6.50 1.61
C HIS A 181 -1.34 -7.21 0.67
N LEU A 182 -1.50 -8.51 0.89
CA LEU A 182 -2.60 -9.28 0.31
C LEU A 182 -3.87 -9.06 1.13
N SER A 183 -5.02 -9.22 0.47
CA SER A 183 -6.32 -9.19 1.14
C SER A 183 -7.19 -10.35 0.65
N ALA A 184 -7.41 -11.32 1.52
CA ALA A 184 -8.47 -12.31 1.34
C ALA A 184 -9.80 -11.74 1.86
N GLN A 185 -10.92 -12.40 1.59
CA GLN A 185 -12.23 -11.92 2.04
C GLN A 185 -13.21 -13.07 2.25
N ILE A 186 -14.13 -12.88 3.18
CA ILE A 186 -15.41 -13.61 3.16
C ILE A 186 -16.48 -12.66 2.67
N THR A 187 -17.45 -13.17 1.91
CA THR A 187 -18.61 -12.42 1.42
C THR A 187 -19.88 -13.00 2.02
N PHE A 188 -20.81 -12.14 2.39
CA PHE A 188 -22.10 -12.55 2.94
C PHE A 188 -23.23 -11.67 2.40
N LYS A 189 -24.42 -12.28 2.31
CA LYS A 189 -25.66 -11.58 1.98
C LYS A 189 -26.21 -10.95 3.25
N VAL A 190 -26.72 -9.73 3.14
CA VAL A 190 -27.42 -9.06 4.24
C VAL A 190 -28.92 -9.25 4.17
N LYS A 191 -29.58 -9.20 5.34
CA LYS A 191 -31.04 -9.21 5.45
C LYS A 191 -31.65 -7.96 4.82
N GLN A 192 -32.91 -8.07 4.41
CA GLN A 192 -33.64 -6.93 3.84
C GLN A 192 -33.75 -5.79 4.86
N GLY A 193 -33.48 -4.55 4.41
CA GLY A 193 -33.53 -3.34 5.24
C GLY A 193 -32.24 -3.03 5.99
N VAL A 194 -31.22 -3.89 5.93
CA VAL A 194 -29.90 -3.63 6.51
C VAL A 194 -29.17 -2.55 5.71
N SER A 195 -28.66 -1.55 6.42
CA SER A 195 -27.80 -0.51 5.82
C SER A 195 -26.36 -1.00 5.63
N LEU A 196 -25.87 -0.95 4.38
CA LEU A 196 -24.49 -1.30 4.03
C LEU A 196 -23.55 -0.09 4.12
N THR A 197 -23.99 1.02 3.56
CA THR A 197 -23.29 2.30 3.55
C THR A 197 -23.89 3.25 4.58
N GLY A 198 -23.06 4.09 5.18
CA GLY A 198 -23.52 5.25 5.94
C GLY A 198 -23.45 6.51 5.09
N ASP A 199 -23.53 7.67 5.73
CA ASP A 199 -23.25 8.95 5.07
C ASP A 199 -21.77 9.06 4.62
N ARG A 200 -21.42 10.18 3.97
CA ARG A 200 -20.07 10.40 3.44
C ARG A 200 -18.96 10.34 4.50
N ASP A 201 -19.30 10.65 5.75
CA ASP A 201 -18.39 10.74 6.90
C ASP A 201 -18.53 9.55 7.86
N ALA A 202 -19.24 8.50 7.44
CA ALA A 202 -19.54 7.33 8.28
C ALA A 202 -18.28 6.59 8.71
N ALA A 203 -18.33 6.08 9.95
CA ALA A 203 -17.28 5.29 10.56
C ALA A 203 -17.03 3.98 9.81
N HIS A 204 -15.75 3.66 9.62
CA HIS A 204 -15.30 2.37 9.10
C HIS A 204 -14.32 1.77 10.09
N PHE A 205 -14.74 0.71 10.78
CA PHE A 205 -13.90 0.05 11.76
C PHE A 205 -12.88 -0.89 11.12
N ILE A 206 -11.73 -0.96 11.77
CA ILE A 206 -10.68 -1.94 11.49
C ILE A 206 -10.29 -2.59 12.82
N LEU A 207 -10.13 -3.91 12.80
CA LEU A 207 -9.59 -4.68 13.90
C LEU A 207 -8.13 -5.03 13.59
N HIS A 208 -7.23 -4.63 14.48
CA HIS A 208 -5.85 -5.11 14.51
C HIS A 208 -5.72 -6.21 15.55
N TYR A 209 -5.15 -7.34 15.14
CA TYR A 209 -4.91 -8.43 16.07
C TYR A 209 -3.70 -9.26 15.65
N THR A 210 -3.27 -10.11 16.57
CA THR A 210 -2.14 -11.02 16.37
C THR A 210 -2.68 -12.40 16.05
N SER A 211 -2.26 -12.95 14.92
CA SER A 211 -2.58 -14.34 14.59
C SER A 211 -1.98 -15.32 15.61
N GLN A 212 -2.65 -16.44 15.85
CA GLN A 212 -2.22 -17.46 16.78
C GLN A 212 -0.80 -17.93 16.45
N GLY A 213 0.07 -18.02 17.45
CA GLY A 213 1.46 -18.45 17.29
C GLY A 213 2.38 -17.46 16.57
N SER A 214 1.88 -16.28 16.15
CA SER A 214 2.74 -15.23 15.62
C SER A 214 3.56 -14.58 16.72
N ARG A 215 4.83 -14.29 16.41
CA ARG A 215 5.71 -13.47 17.26
C ARG A 215 5.60 -11.98 16.93
N ILE A 216 4.82 -11.64 15.91
CA ILE A 216 4.67 -10.29 15.39
C ILE A 216 3.31 -9.77 15.85
N VAL A 217 3.32 -8.83 16.79
CA VAL A 217 2.08 -8.22 17.30
C VAL A 217 1.38 -7.44 16.19
N ASN A 218 0.05 -7.57 16.08
CA ASN A 218 -0.81 -6.89 15.10
C ASN A 218 -0.45 -7.20 13.64
N ASP A 219 -0.15 -8.46 13.35
CA ASP A 219 0.20 -8.92 12.00
C ASP A 219 -1.00 -9.22 11.10
N MET A 220 -2.22 -9.08 11.62
CA MET A 220 -3.48 -9.28 10.91
C MET A 220 -4.41 -8.08 11.07
N LEU A 221 -5.16 -7.79 10.01
CA LEU A 221 -6.21 -6.78 10.03
C LEU A 221 -7.53 -7.34 9.46
N LEU A 222 -8.64 -7.12 10.17
CA LEU A 222 -9.99 -7.34 9.64
C LEU A 222 -10.73 -6.02 9.46
N ARG A 223 -11.50 -5.89 8.38
CA ARG A 223 -12.41 -4.76 8.17
C ARG A 223 -13.67 -5.21 7.45
N THR A 224 -14.81 -4.66 7.83
CA THR A 224 -16.07 -4.86 7.11
C THR A 224 -16.28 -3.76 6.06
N SER A 225 -16.82 -4.11 4.89
CA SER A 225 -17.23 -3.14 3.88
C SER A 225 -18.35 -3.68 2.99
N PRO A 226 -19.14 -2.82 2.32
CA PRO A 226 -19.92 -3.23 1.17
C PRO A 226 -19.01 -3.85 0.10
N VAL A 227 -19.57 -4.70 -0.77
CA VAL A 227 -18.82 -5.19 -1.94
C VAL A 227 -18.81 -4.16 -3.07
N VAL A 228 -19.89 -3.38 -3.21
CA VAL A 228 -20.05 -2.36 -4.26
C VAL A 228 -19.02 -1.24 -4.09
N GLU A 229 -18.30 -0.94 -5.16
CA GLU A 229 -17.47 0.27 -5.26
C GLU A 229 -18.17 1.29 -6.17
N GLU A 230 -18.75 2.34 -5.58
CA GLU A 230 -19.49 3.41 -6.30
C GLU A 230 -18.63 4.22 -7.27
N ARG A 231 -17.29 4.14 -7.14
CA ARG A 231 -16.39 4.85 -8.05
C ARG A 231 -16.51 4.27 -9.46
N GLN A 232 -16.42 5.12 -10.47
CA GLN A 232 -16.30 4.64 -11.84
C GLN A 232 -15.00 3.85 -12.01
N GLU A 233 -15.10 2.70 -12.67
CA GLU A 233 -13.91 1.94 -13.08
C GLU A 233 -13.14 2.76 -14.13
N ARG A 234 -11.89 3.13 -13.82
CA ARG A 234 -11.05 3.94 -14.72
C ARG A 234 -10.35 3.12 -15.80
N ALA A 235 -10.18 1.83 -15.58
CA ALA A 235 -9.57 0.88 -16.50
C ALA A 235 -10.50 -0.34 -16.60
N PRO A 236 -11.24 -0.49 -17.71
CA PRO A 236 -12.24 -1.56 -17.86
C PRO A 236 -11.66 -2.95 -17.60
N GLY A 237 -12.35 -3.76 -16.79
CA GLY A 237 -11.99 -5.16 -16.52
C GLY A 237 -10.87 -5.36 -15.50
N VAL A 238 -10.43 -4.31 -14.81
CA VAL A 238 -9.36 -4.36 -13.78
C VAL A 238 -9.94 -4.31 -12.36
N ARG A 239 -11.24 -4.00 -12.23
CA ARG A 239 -11.98 -4.08 -10.97
C ARG A 239 -12.05 -5.53 -10.50
N THR A 240 -11.73 -5.74 -9.23
CA THR A 240 -11.88 -7.04 -8.58
C THR A 240 -13.33 -7.52 -8.74
N LYS A 241 -13.52 -8.70 -9.33
CA LYS A 241 -14.85 -9.31 -9.43
C LYS A 241 -15.46 -9.43 -8.03
N TYR A 242 -16.74 -9.09 -7.93
CA TYR A 242 -17.49 -9.34 -6.71
C TYR A 242 -17.65 -10.85 -6.54
N LEU A 243 -17.21 -11.38 -5.39
CA LEU A 243 -17.38 -12.80 -5.04
C LEU A 243 -18.76 -12.99 -4.42
N THR A 244 -19.81 -12.70 -5.20
CA THR A 244 -21.21 -12.66 -4.75
C THR A 244 -22.09 -13.74 -5.36
N ASP A 245 -21.53 -14.59 -6.24
CA ASP A 245 -22.25 -15.60 -7.00
C ASP A 245 -23.52 -14.99 -7.65
N GLU A 246 -24.71 -15.51 -7.34
CA GLU A 246 -25.99 -15.01 -7.87
C GLU A 246 -26.60 -13.85 -7.04
N VAL A 247 -25.98 -13.48 -5.91
CA VAL A 247 -26.48 -12.40 -5.06
C VAL A 247 -26.14 -11.05 -5.69
N ALA A 248 -27.14 -10.17 -5.77
CA ALA A 248 -26.97 -8.80 -6.21
C ALA A 248 -25.91 -8.09 -5.35
N PRO A 249 -24.90 -7.41 -5.93
CA PRO A 249 -23.83 -6.76 -5.16
C PRO A 249 -24.35 -5.78 -4.09
N GLU A 250 -25.48 -5.12 -4.33
CA GLU A 250 -26.13 -4.18 -3.43
C GLU A 250 -26.72 -4.85 -2.17
N GLN A 251 -26.82 -6.18 -2.18
CA GLN A 251 -27.29 -7.00 -1.06
C GLN A 251 -26.14 -7.76 -0.38
N ALA A 252 -24.89 -7.47 -0.74
CA ALA A 252 -23.72 -8.18 -0.25
C ALA A 252 -22.71 -7.26 0.44
N ALA A 253 -22.11 -7.79 1.51
CA ALA A 253 -20.99 -7.19 2.21
C ALA A 253 -19.87 -8.21 2.37
N ARG A 254 -18.72 -7.74 2.81
CA ARG A 254 -17.53 -8.56 3.03
C ARG A 254 -16.80 -8.19 4.31
N ILE A 255 -16.15 -9.19 4.92
CA ILE A 255 -15.06 -8.95 5.87
C ILE A 255 -13.76 -9.27 5.13
N SER A 256 -12.92 -8.25 4.96
CA SER A 256 -11.59 -8.40 4.34
C SER A 256 -10.57 -8.76 5.41
N CYS A 257 -9.76 -9.77 5.12
CA CYS A 257 -8.64 -10.22 5.94
C CYS A 257 -7.33 -9.83 5.25
N THR A 258 -6.62 -8.86 5.84
CA THR A 258 -5.35 -8.34 5.31
C THR A 258 -4.18 -8.87 6.14
N LEU A 259 -3.17 -9.39 5.46
CA LEU A 259 -1.90 -9.77 6.09
C LEU A 259 -1.01 -8.54 6.22
N GLY A 260 -0.77 -8.10 7.46
CA GLY A 260 -0.05 -6.86 7.74
C GLY A 260 1.46 -6.96 7.54
N LEU A 261 2.05 -8.11 7.87
CA LEU A 261 3.47 -8.38 7.57
C LEU A 261 3.61 -9.73 6.87
N PRO A 262 3.53 -9.76 5.53
CA PRO A 262 3.89 -10.94 4.77
C PRO A 262 5.36 -11.31 4.99
N ASP A 263 5.65 -12.60 4.82
CA ASP A 263 7.00 -13.14 4.95
C ASP A 263 7.69 -13.31 3.59
N GLY A 264 6.93 -13.49 2.51
CA GLY A 264 7.46 -13.65 1.15
C GLY A 264 7.45 -12.36 0.32
N PRO A 265 8.61 -11.91 -0.22
CA PRO A 265 8.66 -10.87 -1.23
C PRO A 265 8.46 -11.43 -2.65
N GLY A 266 8.03 -10.55 -3.55
CA GLY A 266 8.00 -10.78 -4.98
C GLY A 266 9.15 -10.08 -5.74
N TYR A 267 8.93 -9.86 -7.03
CA TYR A 267 9.85 -9.13 -7.90
C TYR A 267 9.13 -8.35 -9.02
N VAL A 268 9.85 -7.39 -9.59
CA VAL A 268 9.57 -6.63 -10.82
C VAL A 268 10.71 -6.89 -11.81
N ARG A 269 10.37 -7.12 -13.07
CA ARG A 269 11.32 -7.39 -14.16
C ARG A 269 10.91 -6.62 -15.41
N LEU A 270 11.88 -6.33 -16.27
CA LEU A 270 11.65 -5.93 -17.64
C LEU A 270 10.80 -6.98 -18.37
N ALA A 271 9.88 -6.50 -19.19
CA ALA A 271 9.18 -7.31 -20.19
C ALA A 271 9.60 -6.93 -21.62
N SER A 272 10.24 -5.77 -21.78
CA SER A 272 10.73 -5.20 -23.04
C SER A 272 11.79 -4.13 -22.72
N ALA A 273 12.61 -3.77 -23.71
CA ALA A 273 13.43 -2.55 -23.68
C ALA A 273 12.66 -1.28 -24.09
N ASP A 274 11.46 -1.44 -24.63
CA ASP A 274 10.57 -0.31 -24.92
C ASP A 274 10.02 0.28 -23.61
N PRO A 275 10.33 1.55 -23.30
CA PRO A 275 9.90 2.16 -22.04
C PRO A 275 8.38 2.30 -21.92
N GLU A 276 7.63 2.32 -23.03
CA GLU A 276 6.16 2.40 -23.01
C GLU A 276 5.52 1.09 -22.54
N MET A 277 6.24 -0.03 -22.68
CA MET A 277 5.76 -1.32 -22.24
C MET A 277 5.82 -1.42 -20.71
N GLN A 278 4.75 -1.98 -20.12
CA GLN A 278 4.71 -2.20 -18.68
C GLN A 278 5.71 -3.29 -18.28
N PRO A 279 6.40 -3.15 -17.12
CA PRO A 279 7.23 -4.24 -16.60
C PRO A 279 6.35 -5.44 -16.21
N SER A 280 6.96 -6.62 -16.17
CA SER A 280 6.35 -7.79 -15.53
C SER A 280 6.62 -7.76 -14.03
N PHE A 281 5.71 -8.31 -13.23
CA PHE A 281 5.94 -8.47 -11.81
C PHE A 281 5.18 -9.68 -11.29
N ASN A 282 5.63 -10.21 -10.14
CA ASN A 282 4.93 -11.25 -9.41
C ASN A 282 5.08 -10.97 -7.92
N TYR A 283 3.97 -10.89 -7.18
CA TYR A 283 4.01 -10.70 -5.73
C TYR A 283 4.42 -11.96 -4.97
N CYS A 284 4.36 -13.14 -5.61
CA CYS A 284 4.64 -14.43 -4.99
C CYS A 284 3.80 -14.69 -3.73
N TYR A 285 2.56 -14.18 -3.71
CA TYR A 285 1.65 -14.34 -2.58
C TYR A 285 1.46 -15.81 -2.18
N LEU A 286 1.40 -16.04 -0.87
CA LEU A 286 1.06 -17.34 -0.27
C LEU A 286 2.05 -18.46 -0.64
N GLN A 287 3.26 -18.12 -1.09
CA GLN A 287 4.34 -19.09 -1.24
C GLN A 287 4.99 -19.44 0.12
N HIS A 288 4.97 -18.50 1.07
CA HIS A 288 5.47 -18.76 2.42
C HIS A 288 4.41 -19.48 3.27
N PRO A 289 4.72 -20.64 3.90
CA PRO A 289 3.74 -21.42 4.66
C PRO A 289 3.08 -20.66 5.82
N ASN A 290 3.81 -19.72 6.43
CA ASN A 290 3.25 -18.90 7.51
C ASN A 290 2.26 -17.84 7.00
N ASP A 291 2.37 -17.37 5.76
CA ASP A 291 1.42 -16.40 5.20
C ASP A 291 0.05 -17.06 5.01
N ILE A 292 0.03 -18.22 4.34
CA ILE A 292 -1.22 -18.94 4.06
C ILE A 292 -1.91 -19.43 5.34
N ARG A 293 -1.14 -19.91 6.33
CA ARG A 293 -1.67 -20.29 7.65
C ARG A 293 -2.42 -19.15 8.32
N ARG A 294 -1.82 -17.95 8.37
CA ARG A 294 -2.42 -16.76 9.01
C ARG A 294 -3.67 -16.28 8.28
N VAL A 295 -3.67 -16.36 6.95
CA VAL A 295 -4.85 -16.00 6.15
C VAL A 295 -6.00 -16.98 6.37
N ARG A 296 -5.73 -18.29 6.42
CA ARG A 296 -6.76 -19.31 6.77
C ARG A 296 -7.38 -19.04 8.13
N GLU A 297 -6.54 -18.80 9.14
CA GLU A 297 -6.97 -18.45 10.49
C GLU A 297 -7.87 -17.21 10.46
N GLY A 298 -7.45 -16.15 9.76
CA GLY A 298 -8.23 -14.92 9.67
C GLY A 298 -9.56 -15.06 8.93
N LEU A 299 -9.65 -15.91 7.91
CA LEU A 299 -10.93 -16.20 7.23
C LEU A 299 -11.88 -17.02 8.12
N ARG A 300 -11.37 -18.02 8.84
CA ARG A 300 -12.16 -18.79 9.82
C ARG A 300 -12.63 -17.91 10.96
N PHE A 301 -11.77 -17.02 11.45
CA PHE A 301 -12.14 -16.06 12.49
C PHE A 301 -13.20 -15.07 11.99
N ALA A 302 -13.05 -14.53 10.78
CA ALA A 302 -14.07 -13.67 10.18
C ALA A 302 -15.41 -14.40 10.01
N ALA A 303 -15.41 -15.68 9.63
CA ALA A 303 -16.63 -16.48 9.53
C ALA A 303 -17.32 -16.65 10.89
N LYS A 304 -16.53 -16.93 11.94
CA LYS A 304 -17.03 -16.99 13.33
C LYS A 304 -17.64 -15.65 13.79
N LEU A 305 -17.12 -14.50 13.35
CA LEU A 305 -17.74 -13.21 13.66
C LEU A 305 -19.16 -13.13 13.08
N LEU A 306 -19.41 -13.64 11.88
CA LEU A 306 -20.74 -13.63 11.26
C LEU A 306 -21.77 -14.49 12.01
N GLU A 307 -21.33 -15.44 12.83
CA GLU A 307 -22.18 -16.31 13.66
C GLU A 307 -22.55 -15.69 15.01
N SER A 308 -21.95 -14.55 15.37
CA SER A 308 -22.20 -13.87 16.65
C SER A 308 -23.61 -13.29 16.77
N GLU A 309 -24.05 -13.05 18.02
CA GLU A 309 -25.33 -12.38 18.31
C GLU A 309 -25.46 -11.03 17.58
N ALA A 310 -24.35 -10.29 17.47
CA ALA A 310 -24.29 -9.00 16.80
C ALA A 310 -24.70 -9.06 15.32
N TYR A 311 -24.44 -10.19 14.65
CA TYR A 311 -24.75 -10.37 13.23
C TYR A 311 -26.10 -11.03 12.95
N LYS A 312 -26.80 -11.55 13.96
CA LYS A 312 -28.11 -12.22 13.77
C LYS A 312 -29.15 -11.35 13.07
N GLY A 313 -29.14 -10.04 13.29
CA GLY A 313 -30.04 -9.08 12.63
C GLY A 313 -29.55 -8.61 11.26
N VAL A 314 -28.31 -8.94 10.87
CA VAL A 314 -27.59 -8.33 9.75
C VAL A 314 -27.33 -9.33 8.63
N VAL A 315 -26.76 -10.50 8.95
CA VAL A 315 -26.40 -11.54 7.97
C VAL A 315 -27.61 -12.41 7.68
N ASP A 316 -27.93 -12.58 6.39
CA ASP A 316 -28.87 -13.60 5.92
C ASP A 316 -28.15 -14.95 5.83
N ASN A 317 -27.09 -15.00 5.01
CA ASN A 317 -26.21 -16.16 4.89
C ASN A 317 -24.81 -15.74 4.41
N ARG A 318 -23.80 -16.55 4.72
CA ARG A 318 -22.48 -16.45 4.09
C ARG A 318 -22.58 -16.94 2.64
N ILE A 319 -21.93 -16.22 1.73
CA ILE A 319 -21.90 -16.54 0.29
C ILE A 319 -20.64 -17.34 -0.02
N GLN A 320 -19.47 -16.76 0.28
CA GLN A 320 -18.16 -17.37 0.00
C GLN A 320 -17.17 -17.05 1.13
N PRO A 321 -16.19 -17.95 1.41
CA PRO A 321 -16.16 -19.37 1.02
C PRO A 321 -17.43 -20.11 1.53
N THR A 322 -17.60 -21.40 1.25
CA THR A 322 -18.68 -22.24 1.84
C THR A 322 -18.24 -22.87 3.17
N ASP A 323 -19.10 -23.63 3.86
CA ASP A 323 -18.72 -24.40 5.06
C ASP A 323 -17.71 -25.51 4.71
N ASP A 324 -17.96 -26.25 3.63
CA ASP A 324 -17.05 -27.31 3.15
C ASP A 324 -15.65 -26.76 2.83
N ILE A 325 -15.57 -25.59 2.19
CA ILE A 325 -14.29 -24.93 1.91
C ILE A 325 -13.60 -24.48 3.20
N LEU A 326 -14.32 -23.99 4.21
CA LEU A 326 -13.69 -23.58 5.47
C LEU A 326 -13.22 -24.76 6.33
N ALA A 327 -13.90 -25.90 6.23
CA ALA A 327 -13.61 -27.10 7.01
C ALA A 327 -12.35 -27.85 6.53
N ASP A 328 -12.00 -27.71 5.24
CA ASP A 328 -10.85 -28.37 4.62
C ASP A 328 -9.72 -27.36 4.33
N ASP A 329 -8.54 -27.65 4.86
CA ASP A 329 -7.34 -26.83 4.74
C ASP A 329 -6.85 -26.69 3.28
N ASP A 330 -6.89 -27.75 2.49
CA ASP A 330 -6.44 -27.77 1.10
C ASP A 330 -7.45 -27.06 0.19
N ALA A 331 -8.75 -27.29 0.44
CA ALA A 331 -9.82 -26.59 -0.27
C ALA A 331 -9.76 -25.08 0.00
N LEU A 332 -9.52 -24.68 1.25
CA LEU A 332 -9.37 -23.27 1.62
C LEU A 332 -8.13 -22.66 0.98
N ASP A 333 -6.99 -23.36 0.97
CA ASP A 333 -5.76 -22.88 0.32
C ASP A 333 -5.96 -22.64 -1.18
N LEU A 334 -6.61 -23.58 -1.88
CA LEU A 334 -6.94 -23.42 -3.29
C LEU A 334 -7.88 -22.23 -3.52
N TRP A 335 -8.93 -22.11 -2.70
CA TRP A 335 -9.86 -20.98 -2.78
C TRP A 335 -9.14 -19.65 -2.58
N ILE A 336 -8.26 -19.55 -1.57
CA ILE A 336 -7.53 -18.30 -1.27
C ILE A 336 -6.66 -17.94 -2.47
N ARG A 337 -5.93 -18.90 -3.06
CA ARG A 337 -5.06 -18.64 -4.22
C ARG A 337 -5.83 -18.13 -5.44
N GLN A 338 -7.08 -18.57 -5.63
CA GLN A 338 -7.92 -18.15 -6.77
C GLN A 338 -8.56 -16.78 -6.59
N THR A 339 -8.69 -16.31 -5.35
CA THR A 339 -9.54 -15.15 -5.02
C THR A 339 -8.81 -14.02 -4.30
N VAL A 340 -7.59 -14.28 -3.80
CA VAL A 340 -6.82 -13.31 -3.03
C VAL A 340 -6.62 -12.01 -3.82
N GLY A 341 -6.96 -10.91 -3.18
CA GLY A 341 -6.81 -9.57 -3.72
C GLY A 341 -5.52 -8.88 -3.25
N THR A 342 -5.36 -7.66 -3.71
CA THR A 342 -4.25 -6.77 -3.36
C THR A 342 -4.78 -5.56 -2.59
N ALA A 343 -4.12 -5.20 -1.49
CA ALA A 343 -4.38 -3.95 -0.78
C ALA A 343 -3.76 -2.72 -1.47
N ARG A 344 -2.94 -2.94 -2.52
CA ARG A 344 -2.31 -1.90 -3.36
C ARG A 344 -1.30 -1.02 -2.60
N HIS A 345 -0.54 -1.63 -1.69
CA HIS A 345 0.52 -0.99 -0.89
C HIS A 345 1.91 -1.40 -1.38
N VAL A 346 2.13 -1.28 -2.69
CA VAL A 346 3.33 -1.79 -3.35
C VAL A 346 4.58 -1.04 -2.88
N SER A 347 5.64 -1.78 -2.50
CA SER A 347 6.87 -1.21 -1.91
C SER A 347 8.11 -2.10 -2.12
N GLY A 348 9.29 -1.57 -1.81
CA GLY A 348 10.51 -2.35 -1.56
C GLY A 348 11.42 -2.71 -2.74
N THR A 349 11.06 -2.36 -3.97
CA THR A 349 11.79 -2.76 -5.18
C THR A 349 13.13 -2.08 -5.45
N CYS A 350 13.44 -1.03 -4.70
CA CYS A 350 14.72 -0.34 -4.69
C CYS A 350 15.23 -0.26 -3.25
N LYS A 351 15.19 -1.40 -2.54
CA LYS A 351 15.44 -1.50 -1.10
C LYS A 351 16.66 -0.71 -0.65
N MET A 352 16.46 0.10 0.39
CA MET A 352 17.52 0.72 1.16
C MET A 352 18.26 -0.32 2.02
N GLY A 353 19.59 -0.23 2.08
CA GLY A 353 20.39 -1.11 2.93
C GLY A 353 21.84 -0.68 3.11
N ALA A 354 22.51 -1.30 4.08
CA ALA A 354 23.93 -1.10 4.33
C ALA A 354 24.79 -1.55 3.14
N ASP A 355 26.05 -1.13 3.08
CA ASP A 355 26.98 -1.55 2.01
C ASP A 355 27.30 -3.04 2.03
N SER A 356 27.08 -3.69 3.17
CA SER A 356 27.17 -5.14 3.31
C SER A 356 25.96 -5.91 2.79
N ASP A 357 24.84 -5.25 2.48
CA ASP A 357 23.66 -5.89 1.89
C ASP A 357 23.80 -5.89 0.35
N PRO A 358 24.07 -7.04 -0.29
CA PRO A 358 24.28 -7.12 -1.74
C PRO A 358 23.02 -6.83 -2.55
N LEU A 359 21.84 -6.80 -1.91
CA LEU A 359 20.57 -6.49 -2.55
C LEU A 359 20.11 -5.05 -2.27
N ALA A 360 20.91 -4.24 -1.56
CA ALA A 360 20.61 -2.84 -1.37
C ALA A 360 20.79 -2.06 -2.68
N VAL A 361 19.73 -1.38 -3.10
CA VAL A 361 19.73 -0.53 -4.31
C VAL A 361 20.10 0.91 -3.96
N VAL A 362 19.64 1.37 -2.80
CA VAL A 362 19.99 2.71 -2.30
C VAL A 362 20.67 2.63 -0.94
N ASP A 363 21.48 3.63 -0.64
CA ASP A 363 22.06 3.81 0.69
C ASP A 363 21.09 4.48 1.68
N GLN A 364 21.55 4.75 2.91
CA GLN A 364 20.72 5.36 3.95
C GLN A 364 20.23 6.79 3.65
N TYR A 365 20.77 7.42 2.60
CA TYR A 365 20.39 8.76 2.12
C TYR A 365 19.55 8.68 0.84
N CYS A 366 19.04 7.49 0.50
CA CYS A 366 18.28 7.22 -0.71
C CYS A 366 19.04 7.46 -2.02
N ARG A 367 20.39 7.52 -1.97
CA ARG A 367 21.25 7.61 -3.16
C ARG A 367 21.36 6.24 -3.80
N VAL A 368 21.22 6.17 -5.12
CA VAL A 368 21.44 4.93 -5.88
C VAL A 368 22.91 4.51 -5.74
N LYS A 369 23.13 3.28 -5.31
CA LYS A 369 24.49 2.77 -5.12
C LYS A 369 25.21 2.69 -6.46
N GLY A 370 26.46 3.12 -6.46
CA GLY A 370 27.31 3.17 -7.66
C GLY A 370 27.04 4.33 -8.62
N ILE A 371 25.96 5.12 -8.44
CA ILE A 371 25.60 6.20 -9.38
C ILE A 371 25.50 7.54 -8.64
N ARG A 372 26.39 8.48 -9.00
CA ARG A 372 26.38 9.83 -8.43
C ARG A 372 25.22 10.65 -9.00
N GLY A 373 24.66 11.56 -8.19
CA GLY A 373 23.62 12.48 -8.65
C GLY A 373 22.25 11.83 -8.89
N LEU A 374 22.03 10.59 -8.44
CA LEU A 374 20.78 9.85 -8.61
C LEU A 374 20.23 9.37 -7.25
N TRP A 375 18.96 9.63 -7.01
CA TRP A 375 18.22 9.19 -5.84
C TRP A 375 16.95 8.46 -6.23
N VAL A 376 16.45 7.60 -5.35
CA VAL A 376 15.08 7.07 -5.39
C VAL A 376 14.37 7.46 -4.10
N VAL A 377 13.26 8.19 -4.20
CA VAL A 377 12.51 8.69 -3.04
C VAL A 377 11.03 8.41 -3.27
N ASP A 378 10.64 7.18 -2.96
CA ASP A 378 9.26 6.69 -2.99
C ASP A 378 9.13 5.37 -2.20
N ALA A 379 8.00 4.67 -2.33
CA ALA A 379 7.75 3.41 -1.62
C ALA A 379 8.73 2.27 -1.95
N SER A 380 9.46 2.34 -3.07
CA SER A 380 10.42 1.32 -3.48
C SER A 380 11.60 1.19 -2.53
N VAL A 381 11.94 2.23 -1.76
CA VAL A 381 13.12 2.18 -0.88
C VAL A 381 12.88 1.46 0.44
N MET A 382 11.61 1.18 0.77
CA MET A 382 11.24 0.54 2.03
C MET A 382 11.84 -0.87 2.12
N PRO A 383 12.72 -1.17 3.09
CA PRO A 383 13.33 -2.50 3.17
C PRO A 383 12.33 -3.63 3.41
N ARG A 384 11.27 -3.30 4.13
CA ARG A 384 10.08 -4.13 4.35
C ARG A 384 8.87 -3.20 4.36
N ILE A 385 7.72 -3.71 3.92
CA ILE A 385 6.46 -2.98 4.00
C ILE A 385 6.09 -2.69 5.48
N PRO A 386 5.56 -1.49 5.79
CA PRO A 386 5.02 -1.18 7.12
C PRO A 386 3.84 -2.10 7.48
N ARG A 387 3.77 -2.55 8.73
CA ARG A 387 2.86 -3.60 9.22
C ARG A 387 1.37 -3.30 9.04
N SER A 388 0.99 -2.04 9.17
CA SER A 388 -0.40 -1.63 9.30
C SER A 388 -0.58 -0.30 8.60
N GLY A 389 -1.77 -0.10 8.03
CA GLY A 389 -2.11 1.11 7.30
C GLY A 389 -1.57 1.12 5.87
N GLY A 390 -2.06 2.09 5.09
CA GLY A 390 -1.52 2.32 3.76
C GLY A 390 -0.10 2.86 3.81
N THR A 391 0.68 2.67 2.75
CA THR A 391 2.08 3.14 2.68
C THR A 391 2.20 4.66 2.54
N HIS A 392 1.09 5.40 2.38
CA HIS A 392 1.10 6.84 2.09
C HIS A 392 1.87 7.66 3.12
N ALA A 393 1.52 7.58 4.40
CA ALA A 393 2.19 8.36 5.45
C ALA A 393 3.69 8.05 5.50
N THR A 394 4.07 6.78 5.32
CA THR A 394 5.48 6.38 5.28
C THR A 394 6.21 6.96 4.07
N VAL A 395 5.57 7.04 2.89
CA VAL A 395 6.17 7.68 1.71
C VAL A 395 6.38 9.18 1.94
N VAL A 396 5.40 9.87 2.53
CA VAL A 396 5.54 11.30 2.86
C VAL A 396 6.66 11.52 3.88
N MET A 397 6.72 10.69 4.93
CA MET A 397 7.82 10.71 5.90
C MET A 397 9.19 10.51 5.24
N ILE A 398 9.32 9.56 4.30
CA ILE A 398 10.57 9.34 3.55
C ILE A 398 10.95 10.61 2.79
N ALA A 399 10.00 11.25 2.10
CA ALA A 399 10.26 12.48 1.36
C ALA A 399 10.67 13.64 2.28
N GLU A 400 9.93 13.86 3.37
CA GLU A 400 10.22 14.90 4.38
C GLU A 400 11.59 14.73 5.03
N ARG A 401 12.06 13.48 5.18
CA ARG A 401 13.38 13.21 5.72
C ARG A 401 14.50 13.43 4.69
N VAL A 402 14.29 12.98 3.47
CA VAL A 402 15.34 12.99 2.44
C VAL A 402 15.54 14.38 1.84
N VAL A 403 14.50 15.21 1.79
CA VAL A 403 14.59 16.56 1.22
C VAL A 403 15.66 17.41 1.91
N ASP A 404 15.81 17.30 3.23
CA ASP A 404 16.83 18.01 4.00
C ASP A 404 18.25 17.65 3.53
N TRP A 405 18.49 16.38 3.19
CA TRP A 405 19.79 15.91 2.71
C TRP A 405 20.06 16.33 1.27
N ILE A 406 19.04 16.28 0.41
CA ILE A 406 19.18 16.72 -0.99
C ILE A 406 19.41 18.24 -1.05
N ALA A 407 18.74 19.01 -0.19
CA ALA A 407 18.93 20.46 -0.14
C ALA A 407 20.31 20.87 0.42
N ALA A 408 20.88 20.08 1.33
CA ALA A 408 22.19 20.34 1.93
C ALA A 408 23.38 19.85 1.10
N SER A 409 23.17 18.85 0.23
CA SER A 409 24.17 18.40 -0.76
C SER A 409 24.36 19.44 -1.85
#